data_AF-A0A6B1I288-F1
#
_entry.id   AF-A0A6B1I288-F1
#
_cell.length_a   1.000
_cell.length_b   1.000
_cell.length_c   1.000
_cell.angle_alpha   90.00
_cell.angle_beta   90.00
_cell.angle_gamma   90.00
#
_symmetry.space_group_name_H-M   'P 1'
#
loop_
_entity.id
_entity.type
_entity.pdbx_description
1 polymer ?
#
loop_
_entity_poly.entity_id
_entity_poly.type
_entity_poly.pdbx_seq_one_letter_code
_entity_poly.pdbx_strand_id
1 'polypeptide(L)'
;MPAAANLEYHDMSRQGRCRDVIARWKEKSMEYVKFGRSGLKVSRLAYGLGLRGQEDADEAERAIERAVELGINFIDCANIYGFGDVYETRGTSE
;
A
#
# COMPACT_ATOMS: atom_id res chain seq x y z
N MET A 1 -35.87 -37.73 12.84
CA MET A 1 -36.99 -37.62 11.89
C MET A 1 -38.04 -36.73 12.52
N PRO A 2 -38.41 -35.56 11.94
CA PRO A 2 -37.63 -34.69 11.05
C PRO A 2 -36.48 -34.04 11.90
N ALA A 3 -36.12 -32.74 11.96
CA ALA A 3 -36.26 -31.48 11.17
C ALA A 3 -35.00 -30.61 11.47
N ALA A 4 -34.52 -29.61 10.71
CA ALA A 4 -34.96 -28.87 9.50
C ALA A 4 -35.71 -27.52 9.70
N ALA A 5 -34.94 -26.45 10.00
CA ALA A 5 -35.23 -25.04 9.68
C ALA A 5 -33.91 -24.24 9.83
N ASN A 6 -33.06 -24.11 8.81
CA ASN A 6 -33.15 -23.14 7.70
C ASN A 6 -33.06 -21.67 8.15
N LEU A 7 -31.84 -21.14 8.21
CA LEU A 7 -31.55 -19.74 7.88
C LEU A 7 -30.52 -19.76 6.75
N GLU A 8 -30.75 -19.03 5.66
CA GLU A 8 -30.11 -19.31 4.38
C GLU A 8 -28.67 -18.79 4.28
N TYR A 9 -27.77 -19.64 3.77
CA TYR A 9 -26.34 -19.38 3.69
C TYR A 9 -26.00 -18.59 2.41
N HIS A 10 -26.27 -17.28 2.43
CA HIS A 10 -26.17 -16.42 1.26
C HIS A 10 -24.75 -16.31 0.65
N ASP A 11 -24.60 -16.85 -0.56
CA ASP A 11 -23.59 -16.55 -1.59
C ASP A 11 -22.13 -16.36 -1.13
N MET A 12 -21.40 -17.45 -0.89
CA MET A 12 -19.94 -17.40 -0.71
C MET A 12 -19.13 -17.15 -2.00
N SER A 13 -19.74 -17.07 -3.20
CA SER A 13 -18.98 -17.02 -4.48
C SER A 13 -18.07 -15.80 -4.62
N ARG A 14 -18.32 -14.75 -3.83
CA ARG A 14 -17.60 -13.48 -3.89
C ARG A 14 -16.36 -13.43 -2.98
N GLN A 15 -16.28 -14.27 -1.94
CA GLN A 15 -15.24 -14.17 -0.91
C GLN A 15 -13.94 -14.92 -1.25
N GLY A 16 -13.98 -15.94 -2.12
CA GLY A 16 -12.79 -16.69 -2.54
C GLY A 16 -11.73 -15.79 -3.17
N ARG A 17 -12.10 -15.06 -4.23
CA ARG A 17 -11.17 -14.23 -5.01
C ARG A 17 -10.31 -13.27 -4.18
N CYS A 18 -10.82 -12.67 -3.11
CA CYS A 18 -10.02 -11.78 -2.27
C CYS A 18 -8.95 -12.55 -1.47
N ARG A 19 -9.29 -13.73 -0.92
CA ARG A 19 -8.32 -14.61 -0.25
C ARG A 19 -7.30 -15.17 -1.24
N ASP A 20 -7.73 -15.63 -2.40
CA ASP A 20 -6.86 -16.18 -3.44
C ASP A 20 -5.89 -15.13 -4.00
N VAL A 21 -6.36 -13.88 -4.18
CA VAL A 21 -5.51 -12.75 -4.55
C VAL A 21 -4.50 -12.45 -3.45
N ILE A 22 -4.91 -12.32 -2.18
CA ILE A 22 -3.98 -12.03 -1.07
C ILE A 22 -2.94 -13.14 -0.90
N ALA A 23 -3.33 -14.41 -1.02
CA ALA A 23 -2.40 -15.54 -0.99
C ALA A 23 -1.40 -15.50 -2.16
N ARG A 24 -1.87 -15.30 -3.39
CA ARG A 24 -1.03 -15.21 -4.60
C ARG A 24 -0.17 -13.93 -4.65
N TRP A 25 -0.46 -12.93 -3.81
CA TRP A 25 0.41 -11.78 -3.59
C TRP A 25 1.48 -12.06 -2.52
N LYS A 26 1.17 -12.81 -1.44
CA LYS A 26 2.20 -13.28 -0.49
C LYS A 26 3.25 -14.19 -1.13
N GLU A 27 2.88 -14.92 -2.17
CA GLU A 27 3.75 -15.86 -2.90
C GLU A 27 4.59 -15.17 -4.00
N LYS A 28 4.33 -13.90 -4.31
CA LYS A 28 5.08 -13.12 -5.29
C LYS A 28 6.02 -12.12 -4.62
N SER A 29 7.30 -12.17 -4.99
CA SER A 29 8.24 -11.08 -4.78
C SER A 29 7.86 -9.83 -5.60
N MET A 30 8.43 -8.68 -5.24
CA MET A 30 8.10 -7.40 -5.90
C MET A 30 8.27 -7.47 -7.42
N GLU A 31 7.19 -7.14 -8.13
CA GLU A 31 7.23 -6.98 -9.58
C GLU A 31 7.70 -5.57 -9.96
N TYR A 32 8.48 -5.46 -11.03
CA TYR A 32 9.05 -4.19 -11.50
C TYR A 32 8.66 -3.92 -12.95
N VAL A 33 8.39 -2.66 -13.28
CA VAL A 33 7.91 -2.18 -14.58
C VAL A 33 8.77 -1.02 -15.12
N LYS A 34 8.64 -0.70 -16.40
CA LYS A 34 9.29 0.49 -16.99
C LYS A 34 8.44 1.75 -16.74
N PHE A 35 9.04 2.80 -16.20
CA PHE A 35 8.34 4.05 -15.93
C PHE A 35 8.18 4.90 -17.19
N GLY A 36 7.11 4.63 -17.94
CA GLY A 36 6.77 5.36 -19.17
C GLY A 36 7.90 5.31 -20.20
N ARG A 37 8.38 6.48 -20.63
CA ARG A 37 9.49 6.64 -21.59
C ARG A 37 10.85 6.97 -20.94
N SER A 38 10.92 7.07 -19.62
CA SER A 38 12.16 7.46 -18.89
C SER A 38 13.28 6.41 -18.95
N GLY A 39 12.96 5.15 -19.27
CA GLY A 39 13.88 4.02 -19.19
C GLY A 39 14.06 3.44 -17.78
N LEU A 40 13.63 4.15 -16.72
CA LEU A 40 13.73 3.70 -15.34
C LEU A 40 12.92 2.41 -15.10
N LYS A 41 13.47 1.51 -14.27
CA LYS A 41 12.81 0.28 -13.80
C LYS A 41 12.37 0.48 -12.36
N VAL A 42 11.07 0.65 -12.17
CA VAL A 42 10.42 0.99 -10.89
C VAL A 42 9.59 -0.18 -10.37
N SER A 43 9.41 -0.28 -9.05
CA SER A 43 8.47 -1.21 -8.43
C SER A 43 7.05 -0.96 -8.93
N ARG A 44 6.23 -2.02 -9.03
CA ARG A 44 4.83 -1.95 -9.49
C ARG A 44 3.98 -1.06 -8.57
N LEU A 45 4.32 -1.03 -7.29
CA LEU A 45 3.77 -0.11 -6.29
C LEU A 45 4.76 1.04 -6.08
N ALA A 46 4.21 2.24 -5.88
CA ALA A 46 4.94 3.37 -5.32
C ALA A 46 4.58 3.53 -3.84
N TYR A 47 5.50 4.06 -3.04
CA TYR A 47 5.25 4.48 -1.66
C TYR A 47 5.29 6.01 -1.60
N GLY A 48 4.18 6.65 -1.25
CA GLY A 48 4.07 8.11 -1.20
C GLY A 48 4.25 8.65 0.20
N LEU A 49 5.05 9.71 0.36
CA LEU A 49 5.38 10.33 1.64
C LEU A 49 4.33 11.37 2.12
N GLY A 50 3.12 11.34 1.58
CA GLY A 50 1.96 12.05 2.15
C GLY A 50 1.42 11.27 3.34
N LEU A 51 2.05 11.44 4.51
CA LEU A 51 1.91 10.53 5.65
C LEU A 51 0.63 10.69 6.50
N ARG A 52 -0.24 11.67 6.21
CA ARG A 52 -1.59 11.84 6.80
C ARG A 52 -1.62 11.92 8.33
N GLY A 53 -0.88 12.84 8.93
CA GLY A 53 -0.85 13.05 10.38
C GLY A 53 0.02 12.05 11.16
N GLN A 54 0.99 11.39 10.51
CA GLN A 54 2.03 10.64 11.24
C GLN A 54 3.13 11.59 11.72
N GLU A 55 2.96 12.10 12.93
CA GLU A 55 3.91 13.01 13.59
C GLU A 55 5.18 12.30 14.13
N ASP A 56 5.17 10.96 14.29
CA ASP A 56 6.34 10.18 14.72
C ASP A 56 7.30 9.94 13.53
N ALA A 57 8.41 10.66 13.54
CA ALA A 57 9.46 10.57 12.53
C ALA A 57 10.17 9.20 12.51
N ASP A 58 10.34 8.55 13.67
CA ASP A 58 10.97 7.24 13.73
C ASP A 58 10.03 6.16 13.17
N GLU A 59 8.71 6.29 13.36
CA GLU A 59 7.71 5.40 12.74
C GLU A 59 7.57 5.64 11.24
N ALA A 60 7.70 6.90 10.79
CA ALA A 60 7.81 7.24 9.38
C ALA A 60 9.05 6.60 8.73
N GLU A 61 10.22 6.69 9.38
CA GLU A 61 11.45 6.04 8.92
C GLU A 61 11.30 4.52 8.86
N ARG A 62 10.83 3.87 9.94
CA ARG A 62 10.53 2.43 9.97
C ARG A 62 9.59 1.99 8.85
N ALA A 63 8.59 2.79 8.51
CA ALA A 63 7.66 2.49 7.42
C ALA A 63 8.33 2.60 6.02
N ILE A 64 9.24 3.57 5.83
CA ILE A 64 10.04 3.72 4.61
C ILE A 64 11.05 2.56 4.47
N GLU A 65 11.81 2.26 5.52
CA GLU A 65 12.71 1.10 5.57
C GLU A 65 11.97 -0.18 5.20
N ARG A 66 10.79 -0.42 5.82
CA ARG A 66 10.00 -1.61 5.56
C ARG A 66 9.45 -1.68 4.13
N ALA A 67 9.15 -0.54 3.51
CA ALA A 67 8.80 -0.48 2.10
C ALA A 67 9.98 -0.90 1.19
N VAL A 68 11.19 -0.45 1.50
CA VAL A 68 12.43 -0.80 0.78
C VAL A 68 12.80 -2.27 0.97
N GLU A 69 12.68 -2.83 2.18
CA GLU A 69 12.86 -4.27 2.45
C GLU A 69 11.92 -5.14 1.60
N LEU A 70 10.68 -4.69 1.40
CA LEU A 70 9.68 -5.35 0.56
C LEU A 70 9.90 -5.10 -0.95
N GLY A 71 10.98 -4.41 -1.31
CA GLY A 71 11.43 -4.19 -2.69
C GLY A 71 10.85 -2.96 -3.38
N ILE A 72 10.18 -2.05 -2.67
CA ILE A 72 9.74 -0.78 -3.25
C ILE A 72 10.97 0.10 -3.50
N ASN A 73 11.18 0.50 -4.75
CA ASN A 73 12.21 1.47 -5.15
C ASN A 73 11.61 2.74 -5.79
N PHE A 74 10.28 2.83 -5.85
CA PHE A 74 9.56 3.99 -6.34
C PHE A 74 8.97 4.74 -5.15
N ILE A 75 9.65 5.80 -4.73
CA ILE A 75 9.16 6.71 -3.69
C ILE A 75 8.58 7.95 -4.37
N ASP A 76 7.39 8.34 -3.96
CA ASP A 76 6.74 9.60 -4.37
C ASP A 76 6.94 10.64 -3.25
N CYS A 77 7.41 11.83 -3.63
CA CYS A 77 7.90 12.87 -2.72
C CYS A 77 7.53 14.26 -3.25
N ALA A 78 6.98 15.13 -2.40
CA ALA A 78 6.56 16.48 -2.74
C ALA A 78 7.09 17.53 -1.73
N ASN A 79 7.22 18.78 -2.19
CA ASN A 79 7.57 19.93 -1.32
C ASN A 79 6.38 20.40 -0.46
N ILE A 80 5.17 19.98 -0.82
CA ILE A 80 3.85 20.34 -0.26
C ILE A 80 2.95 19.14 -0.56
N TYR A 81 2.32 18.58 0.47
CA TYR A 81 1.24 17.59 0.40
C TYR A 81 -0.08 18.21 0.88
N GLY A 82 -0.06 18.84 2.06
CA GLY A 82 -1.20 19.51 2.66
C GLY A 82 -1.37 20.96 2.20
N PHE A 83 -2.58 21.50 2.32
CA PHE A 83 -2.84 22.93 2.09
C PHE A 83 -2.20 23.86 3.14
N GLY A 84 -1.69 23.30 4.25
CA GLY A 84 -1.04 24.04 5.33
C GLY A 84 0.49 24.07 5.27
N ASP A 85 1.11 23.31 4.37
CA ASP A 85 2.56 23.08 4.40
C ASP A 85 3.32 24.34 4.00
N VAL A 86 4.29 24.72 4.83
CA VAL A 86 5.16 25.89 4.63
C VAL A 86 6.59 25.47 4.30
N TYR A 87 7.51 26.42 4.14
CA TYR A 87 8.90 26.09 3.79
C TYR A 87 9.65 25.43 4.96
N GLU A 88 9.19 25.72 6.18
CA GLU A 88 9.72 25.33 7.48
C GLU A 88 9.28 23.93 7.92
N THR A 89 8.15 23.42 7.42
CA THR A 89 7.60 22.08 7.73
C THR A 89 7.91 21.03 6.66
N ARG A 90 8.85 21.31 5.75
CA ARG A 90 9.16 20.40 4.63
C ARG A 90 9.78 19.10 5.12
N GLY A 91 9.09 18.00 4.86
CA GLY A 91 9.49 16.65 5.27
C GLY A 91 8.83 16.15 6.56
N THR A 92 7.95 16.94 7.19
CA THR A 92 7.00 16.41 8.20
C THR A 92 5.76 15.83 7.51
N SER A 93 4.86 15.22 8.29
CA SER A 93 3.51 14.91 7.82
C SER A 93 2.69 16.17 7.54
N GLU A 94 1.73 16.03 6.62
CA GLU A 94 0.50 16.84 6.52
C GLU A 94 -0.48 16.57 7.68
#